data_AF-A0A0D2N8I3-F1
#
_entry.id   AF-A0A0D2N8I3-F1
#
_cell.length_a   1.000
_cell.length_b   1.000
_cell.length_c   1.000
_cell.angle_alpha   90.00
_cell.angle_beta   90.00
_cell.angle_gamma   90.00
#
_symmetry.space_group_name_H-M   'P 1'
#
loop_
_entity.id
_entity.type
_entity.pdbx_description
1 polymer ?
#
loop_
_entity_poly.entity_id
_entity_poly.type
_entity_poly.pdbx_seq_one_letter_code
_entity_poly.pdbx_strand_id
1 'polypeptide(L)'
;MAPAADILGDRCPSMVLPNPVFEGSEKRVEIDFAPSAATPAAGLRALSRAQLDELMSLAACTIVSSRTNDHLDAYVLSESSLFVYPTKWVLKTCGTTKLLNA
;
A
#
# COMPACT_ATOMS: atom_id res chain seq x y z
N MET A 1 -45.82 -50.09 -7.12
CA MET A 1 -45.30 -50.55 -5.82
C MET A 1 -43.83 -50.15 -5.76
N ALA A 2 -43.51 -49.24 -4.84
CA ALA A 2 -42.22 -48.57 -4.57
C ALA A 2 -41.09 -49.58 -4.16
N PRO A 3 -39.80 -49.20 -4.11
CA PRO A 3 -39.33 -47.84 -3.81
C PRO A 3 -38.30 -47.19 -4.74
N ALA A 4 -38.39 -45.86 -4.72
CA ALA A 4 -37.38 -44.94 -5.16
C ALA A 4 -36.13 -45.08 -4.28
N ALA A 5 -34.98 -45.27 -4.92
CA ALA A 5 -33.68 -45.08 -4.28
C ALA A 5 -33.27 -43.62 -4.48
N ASP A 6 -33.30 -42.86 -3.39
CA ASP A 6 -32.50 -41.67 -3.19
C ASP A 6 -31.03 -41.99 -3.48
N ILE A 7 -30.44 -41.43 -4.54
CA ILE A 7 -29.03 -40.99 -4.52
C ILE A 7 -28.94 -39.74 -5.39
N LEU A 8 -29.22 -38.60 -4.78
CA LEU A 8 -28.80 -37.28 -5.23
C LEU A 8 -27.26 -37.24 -5.18
N GLY A 9 -26.62 -37.86 -6.16
CA GLY A 9 -25.16 -37.93 -6.29
C GLY A 9 -24.60 -36.60 -6.77
N ASP A 10 -23.81 -35.98 -5.90
CA ASP A 10 -22.92 -34.86 -6.16
C ASP A 10 -23.59 -33.58 -6.69
N ARG A 11 -24.27 -32.87 -5.77
CA ARG A 11 -24.31 -31.41 -5.86
C ARG A 11 -22.87 -30.95 -5.85
N CYS A 12 -22.35 -30.45 -6.98
CA CYS A 12 -21.12 -29.67 -7.01
C CYS A 12 -21.14 -28.77 -5.77
N PRO A 13 -20.19 -28.89 -4.82
CA PRO A 13 -20.15 -27.94 -3.73
C PRO A 13 -20.06 -26.59 -4.41
N SER A 14 -21.04 -25.70 -4.16
CA SER A 14 -20.96 -24.33 -4.63
C SER A 14 -19.58 -23.87 -4.24
N MET A 15 -18.71 -23.69 -5.24
CA MET A 15 -17.33 -23.34 -4.99
C MET A 15 -17.37 -21.87 -4.60
N VAL A 16 -17.74 -21.63 -3.34
CA VAL A 16 -17.63 -20.35 -2.69
C VAL A 16 -16.14 -20.13 -2.62
N LEU A 17 -15.61 -19.44 -3.63
CA LEU A 17 -14.25 -18.95 -3.58
C LEU A 17 -14.15 -18.17 -2.27
N PRO A 18 -13.17 -18.46 -1.41
CA PRO A 18 -12.98 -17.69 -0.19
C PRO A 18 -12.89 -16.23 -0.60
N ASN A 19 -13.84 -15.41 -0.14
CA ASN A 19 -13.75 -13.97 -0.35
C ASN A 19 -12.53 -13.53 0.45
N PRO A 20 -11.43 -13.10 -0.18
CA PRO A 20 -10.26 -12.67 0.57
C PRO A 20 -10.70 -11.54 1.50
N VAL A 21 -10.53 -11.74 2.80
CA VAL A 21 -10.89 -10.72 3.79
C VAL A 21 -9.92 -9.57 3.59
N PHE A 22 -10.45 -8.43 3.12
CA PHE A 22 -9.67 -7.21 3.00
C PHE A 22 -9.50 -6.56 4.38
N GLU A 23 -8.25 -6.36 4.80
CA GLU A 23 -7.95 -5.56 5.98
C GLU A 23 -8.02 -4.07 5.61
N GLY A 24 -9.18 -3.45 5.84
CA GLY A 24 -9.39 -2.03 5.55
C GLY A 24 -8.74 -1.05 6.53
N SER A 25 -8.18 -1.55 7.63
CA SER A 25 -7.51 -0.71 8.63
C SER A 25 -6.25 -0.08 8.03
N GLU A 26 -6.25 1.25 8.00
CA GLU A 26 -5.14 2.04 7.52
C GLU A 26 -4.03 2.16 8.57
N LYS A 27 -2.78 1.99 8.14
CA LYS A 27 -1.56 2.15 8.92
C LYS A 27 -0.83 3.39 8.39
N ARG A 28 -0.38 4.28 9.27
CA ARG A 28 0.31 5.53 8.90
C ARG A 28 1.62 5.68 9.65
N VAL A 29 2.68 5.97 8.91
CA VAL A 29 3.95 6.46 9.44
C VAL A 29 4.14 7.89 8.97
N GLU A 30 4.47 8.77 9.92
CA GLU A 30 4.90 10.13 9.67
C GLU A 30 6.28 10.34 10.30
N ILE A 31 7.19 10.94 9.53
CA ILE A 31 8.55 11.25 9.97
C ILE A 31 8.84 12.71 9.65
N ASP A 32 9.17 13.49 10.67
CA ASP A 32 9.67 14.85 10.55
C ASP A 32 11.20 14.86 10.63
N PHE A 33 11.85 15.49 9.67
CA PHE A 33 13.30 15.62 9.57
C PHE A 33 13.73 17.03 9.94
N ALA A 34 14.70 17.15 10.85
CA ALA A 34 15.35 18.42 11.13
C ALA A 34 16.36 18.73 9.99
N PRO A 35 16.20 19.85 9.26
CA PRO A 35 17.16 20.23 8.22
C PRO A 35 18.51 20.58 8.85
N SER A 36 19.58 20.30 8.10
CA SER A 36 20.95 20.68 8.43
C SER A 36 21.60 21.44 7.28
N ALA A 37 22.81 21.96 7.48
CA ALA A 37 23.55 22.65 6.42
C ALA A 37 23.82 21.77 5.18
N ALA A 38 23.79 20.44 5.33
CA ALA A 38 23.97 19.48 4.24
C ALA A 38 22.65 19.11 3.53
N THR A 39 21.50 19.55 4.04
CA THR A 39 20.20 19.22 3.44
C THR A 39 20.03 19.95 2.10
N PRO A 40 19.65 19.26 1.02
CA PRO A 40 19.37 19.91 -0.26
C PRO A 40 18.30 20.98 -0.13
N ALA A 41 18.31 21.99 -1.01
CA ALA A 41 17.32 23.08 -1.00
C ALA A 41 15.86 22.57 -1.16
N ALA A 42 15.66 21.51 -1.94
CA ALA A 42 14.36 20.85 -2.09
C ALA A 42 14.01 19.89 -0.93
N GLY A 43 14.91 19.70 0.04
CA GLY A 43 14.75 18.75 1.14
C GLY A 43 14.58 17.31 0.64
N LEU A 44 13.65 16.56 1.24
CA LEU A 44 13.32 15.20 0.80
C LEU A 44 12.78 15.13 -0.63
N ARG A 45 12.27 16.25 -1.18
CA ARG A 45 11.81 16.33 -2.57
C ARG A 45 12.96 16.27 -3.58
N ALA A 46 14.21 16.28 -3.12
CA ALA A 46 15.38 15.99 -3.94
C ALA A 46 15.56 14.49 -4.24
N LEU A 47 14.82 13.59 -3.59
CA LEU A 47 14.87 12.15 -3.87
C LEU A 47 14.38 11.87 -5.29
N SER A 48 15.19 11.12 -6.04
CA SER A 48 14.84 10.70 -7.39
C SER A 48 13.71 9.67 -7.39
N ARG A 49 13.00 9.56 -8.51
CA ARG A 49 11.97 8.54 -8.69
C ARG A 49 12.49 7.12 -8.43
N ALA A 50 13.72 6.82 -8.86
CA ALA A 50 14.33 5.51 -8.65
C ALA A 50 14.55 5.20 -7.16
N GLN A 51 15.01 6.18 -6.37
CA GLN A 51 15.16 6.01 -4.91
C GLN A 51 13.80 5.82 -4.22
N LEU A 52 12.77 6.53 -4.68
CA LEU A 52 11.41 6.35 -4.15
C LEU A 52 10.85 4.96 -4.49
N ASP A 53 11.04 4.50 -5.73
CA ASP A 53 10.62 3.14 -6.13
C ASP A 53 11.35 2.06 -5.32
N GLU A 54 12.65 2.22 -5.06
CA GLU A 54 13.41 1.33 -4.18
C GLU A 54 12.82 1.31 -2.76
N LEU A 55 12.53 2.49 -2.18
CA LEU A 55 11.95 2.58 -0.83
C LEU A 55 10.56 1.92 -0.77
N MET A 56 9.72 2.13 -1.80
CA MET A 56 8.38 1.55 -1.86
C MET A 56 8.40 0.04 -2.08
N SER A 57 9.43 -0.49 -2.74
CA SER A 57 9.62 -1.94 -2.88
C SER A 57 9.80 -2.64 -1.52
N LEU A 58 10.46 -1.98 -0.56
CA LEU A 58 10.60 -2.48 0.82
C LEU A 58 9.25 -2.58 1.54
N ALA A 59 8.31 -1.71 1.19
CA ALA A 59 6.94 -1.73 1.68
C ALA A 59 5.99 -2.57 0.81
N ALA A 60 6.52 -3.38 -0.12
CA ALA A 60 5.75 -4.16 -1.10
C ALA A 60 4.72 -3.32 -1.88
N CYS A 61 5.04 -2.05 -2.13
CA CYS A 61 4.18 -1.10 -2.84
C CYS A 61 4.83 -0.69 -4.17
N THR A 62 4.01 -0.30 -5.15
CA THR A 62 4.48 0.29 -6.40
C THR A 62 3.82 1.64 -6.63
N ILE A 63 4.59 2.63 -7.09
CA ILE A 63 4.05 3.95 -7.46
C ILE A 63 3.30 3.85 -8.80
N VAL A 64 2.00 4.14 -8.76
CA VAL A 64 1.08 4.09 -9.91
C VAL A 64 0.99 5.44 -10.60
N SER A 65 0.92 6.53 -9.83
CA SER A 65 0.86 7.88 -10.39
C SER A 65 1.36 8.92 -9.38
N SER A 66 1.65 10.12 -9.87
CA SER A 66 2.11 11.24 -9.04
C SER A 66 1.45 12.56 -9.39
N ARG A 67 1.40 13.45 -8.40
CA ARG A 67 1.00 14.86 -8.51
C ARG A 67 1.91 15.71 -7.63
N THR A 68 2.35 16.83 -8.17
CA THR A 68 3.29 17.75 -7.52
C THR A 68 2.67 19.13 -7.42
N ASN A 69 2.93 19.82 -6.31
CA ASN A 69 2.64 21.25 -6.16
C ASN A 69 3.80 21.95 -5.41
N ASP A 70 3.59 23.20 -5.03
CA ASP A 70 4.62 24.01 -4.35
C ASP A 70 5.02 23.47 -2.98
N HIS A 71 4.15 22.69 -2.34
CA HIS A 71 4.33 22.22 -0.97
C HIS A 71 4.84 20.78 -0.88
N LEU A 72 4.40 19.90 -1.79
CA LEU A 72 4.66 18.46 -1.70
C LEU A 72 4.60 17.75 -3.05
N ASP A 73 5.14 16.53 -3.05
CA ASP A 73 4.94 15.51 -4.06
C ASP A 73 4.06 14.39 -3.49
N ALA A 74 2.93 14.12 -4.12
CA ALA A 74 1.98 13.08 -3.75
C ALA A 74 2.04 11.93 -4.74
N TYR A 75 2.00 10.71 -4.22
CA TYR A 75 2.07 9.48 -4.98
C TYR A 75 0.92 8.56 -4.61
N VAL A 76 0.19 8.09 -5.63
CA VAL A 76 -0.74 6.98 -5.50
C VAL A 76 0.08 5.70 -5.66
N LEU A 77 -0.08 4.78 -4.71
CA LEU A 77 0.55 3.47 -4.73
C LEU A 77 -0.50 2.39 -5.02
N SER A 78 -0.06 1.18 -5.37
CA SER A 78 -0.92 0.04 -5.73
C SER A 78 -2.06 -0.24 -4.72
N GLU A 79 -1.81 -0.03 -3.42
CA GLU A 79 -2.80 -0.17 -2.34
C GLU A 79 -2.54 0.85 -1.22
N SER A 80 -1.99 2.02 -1.53
CA SER A 80 -1.40 2.92 -0.53
C SER A 80 -1.24 4.36 -1.06
N SER A 81 -0.74 5.27 -0.22
CA SER A 81 -0.37 6.63 -0.65
C SER A 81 0.88 7.12 0.06
N LEU A 82 1.68 7.90 -0.64
CA LEU A 82 2.89 8.54 -0.12
C LEU A 82 2.83 10.05 -0.38
N PHE A 83 3.20 10.84 0.63
CA PHE A 83 3.36 12.29 0.54
C PHE A 83 4.76 12.69 0.99
N VAL A 84 5.48 13.43 0.13
CA VAL A 84 6.85 13.89 0.35
C VAL A 84 6.87 15.41 0.39
N TYR A 85 7.15 15.96 1.56
CA TYR A 85 7.38 17.38 1.81
C TYR A 85 8.90 17.62 1.91
N PRO A 86 9.39 18.87 1.88
CA PRO A 86 10.81 19.15 2.07
C PRO A 86 11.40 18.57 3.38
N THR A 87 10.63 18.55 4.47
CA THR A 87 11.08 18.10 5.80
C THR A 87 10.20 17.02 6.42
N LYS A 88 9.24 16.48 5.68
CA LYS A 88 8.26 15.52 6.21
C LYS A 88 7.96 14.42 5.21
N TRP A 89 7.84 13.21 5.74
CA TRP A 89 7.46 12.03 5.00
C TRP A 89 6.20 11.42 5.60
N VAL A 90 5.18 11.13 4.78
CA VAL A 90 3.96 10.45 5.23
C VAL A 90 3.66 9.28 4.32
N LEU A 91 3.75 8.05 4.86
CA LEU A 91 3.38 6.82 4.16
C LEU A 91 2.14 6.23 4.82
N LYS A 92 1.11 6.00 4.01
CA LYS A 92 -0.14 5.38 4.44
C LYS A 92 -0.35 4.09 3.67
N THR A 93 -0.57 2.99 4.38
CA THR A 93 -0.79 1.68 3.80
C THR A 93 -2.05 1.02 4.34
N CYS A 94 -2.64 0.11 3.56
CA CYS A 94 -3.74 -0.74 4.01
C CYS A 94 -3.42 -2.22 3.69
N GLY A 95 -4.37 -3.11 3.90
CA GLY A 95 -4.18 -4.54 3.66
C GLY A 95 -3.10 -5.13 4.58
N THR A 96 -2.42 -6.15 4.09
CA THR A 96 -1.44 -6.94 4.86
C THR A 96 -0.02 -6.34 4.81
N THR A 97 0.15 -5.12 4.29
CA THR A 97 1.46 -4.46 4.20
C THR A 97 2.07 -4.24 5.58
N LYS A 98 3.25 -4.81 5.81
CA LYS A 98 4.03 -4.61 7.04
C LYS A 98 4.79 -3.29 6.96
N LEU A 99 4.23 -2.25 7.57
CA LEU A 99 4.81 -0.90 7.56
C LEU A 99 6.12 -0.81 8.37
N LEU A 100 6.21 -1.55 9.48
CA LEU A 100 7.41 -1.66 10.31
C LEU A 100 7.77 -3.13 10.43
N ASN A 101 9.05 -3.44 10.26
CA ASN A 101 9.60 -4.77 10.52
C ASN A 101 10.25 -4.73 11.92
N ALA A 102 9.64 -5.40 12.89
CA ALA A 102 10.15 -5.54 14.25
C ALA A 102 10.52 -7.00 14.52
#